data_AF-A0A843BIL9-F1
#
_entry.id   AF-A0A843BIL9-F1
#
_cell.length_a   1.000
_cell.length_b   1.000
_cell.length_c   1.000
_cell.angle_alpha   90.00
_cell.angle_beta   90.00
_cell.angle_gamma   90.00
#
_symmetry.space_group_name_H-M   'P 1'
#
loop_
_entity.id
_entity.type
_entity.pdbx_description
1 polymer ?
#
loop_
_entity_poly.entity_id
_entity_poly.type
_entity_poly.pdbx_seq_one_letter_code
_entity_poly.pdbx_strand_id
1 'polypeptide(L)'
;MGRRWTNTNHNLDFIAKKRGKDFAIGVEVKNTLGSMDPEEIDIKIDICRYLGIVPVFAVRWNKQYIDCVRKQGGFSWFFKTQIFPLGQEKLVGQLFTRLSAGSQLKFPVTVRNSLPEKTVKVFDRWVR
;
A
#
# COMPACT_ATOMS: atom_id res chain seq x y z
N MET A 1 -22.63 -15.94 2.59
CA MET A 1 -21.56 -16.95 2.78
C MET A 1 -20.27 -16.38 2.22
N GLY A 2 -19.24 -16.25 3.05
CA GLY A 2 -17.97 -15.64 2.65
C GLY A 2 -17.08 -16.67 1.94
N ARG A 3 -16.57 -16.33 0.76
CA ARG A 3 -15.51 -17.12 0.11
C ARG A 3 -14.23 -17.04 0.95
N ARG A 4 -13.49 -18.14 1.08
CA ARG A 4 -12.24 -18.19 1.83
C ARG A 4 -11.12 -18.68 0.91
N TRP A 5 -10.04 -17.93 0.85
CA TRP A 5 -8.83 -18.35 0.15
C TRP A 5 -8.15 -19.49 0.90
N THR A 6 -7.76 -20.55 0.19
CA THR A 6 -7.13 -21.76 0.77
C THR A 6 -5.90 -22.24 -0.01
N ASN A 7 -5.60 -21.66 -1.17
CA ASN A 7 -4.48 -22.11 -2.00
C ASN A 7 -3.11 -21.74 -1.40
N THR A 8 -3.03 -20.66 -0.63
CA THR A 8 -1.82 -20.24 0.08
C THR A 8 -2.15 -19.73 1.48
N ASN A 9 -1.14 -19.57 2.33
CA ASN A 9 -1.29 -18.97 3.67
C ASN A 9 -1.30 -17.44 3.66
N HIS A 10 -1.31 -16.81 2.49
CA HIS A 10 -1.38 -15.35 2.36
C HIS A 10 -2.80 -14.84 2.58
N ASN A 11 -2.92 -13.68 3.21
CA ASN A 11 -4.17 -12.95 3.42
C ASN A 11 -4.00 -11.49 3.00
N LEU A 12 -5.10 -10.74 2.86
CA LEU A 12 -5.07 -9.29 2.70
C LEU A 12 -5.06 -8.61 4.07
N ASP A 13 -4.42 -7.45 4.20
CA ASP A 13 -4.45 -6.67 5.44
C ASP A 13 -5.86 -6.16 5.76
N PHE A 14 -6.58 -5.70 4.73
CA PHE A 14 -7.95 -5.22 4.89
C PHE A 14 -8.84 -5.62 3.71
N ILE A 15 -10.13 -5.75 3.98
CA ILE A 15 -11.18 -5.78 2.96
C ILE A 15 -12.17 -4.66 3.29
N ALA A 16 -12.50 -3.82 2.31
CA ALA A 16 -13.43 -2.72 2.49
C ALA A 16 -14.50 -2.72 1.38
N LYS A 17 -15.75 -2.46 1.76
CA LYS A 17 -16.87 -2.29 0.83
C LYS A 17 -17.38 -0.86 0.88
N LYS A 18 -17.59 -0.25 -0.29
CA LYS A 18 -18.21 1.06 -0.37
C LYS A 18 -19.70 0.94 -0.06
N ARG A 19 -20.17 1.67 0.96
CA ARG A 19 -21.58 1.65 1.37
C ARG A 19 -22.49 2.02 0.18
N GLY A 20 -23.51 1.20 -0.08
CA GLY A 20 -24.49 1.42 -1.14
C GLY A 20 -24.01 1.11 -2.56
N LYS A 21 -22.80 0.55 -2.75
CA LYS A 21 -22.32 0.05 -4.05
C LYS A 21 -21.91 -1.40 -3.93
N ASP A 22 -22.06 -2.16 -5.00
CA ASP A 22 -21.45 -3.49 -5.10
C ASP A 22 -19.99 -3.41 -5.55
N PHE A 23 -19.23 -2.60 -4.82
CA PHE A 23 -17.81 -2.37 -5.06
C PHE A 23 -17.05 -2.61 -3.76
N ALA A 24 -16.14 -3.58 -3.79
CA ALA A 24 -15.29 -3.94 -2.66
C ALA A 24 -13.83 -4.03 -3.11
N ILE A 25 -12.93 -3.70 -2.19
CA ILE A 25 -11.48 -3.68 -2.41
C ILE A 25 -10.78 -4.58 -1.41
N GLY A 26 -9.71 -5.23 -1.87
CA GLY A 26 -8.72 -5.88 -1.02
C GLY A 26 -7.51 -4.98 -0.90
N VAL A 27 -7.09 -4.64 0.32
CA VAL A 27 -6.01 -3.69 0.59
C VAL A 27 -4.80 -4.41 1.16
N GLU A 28 -3.64 -4.10 0.60
CA GLU A 28 -2.33 -4.51 1.10
C GLU A 28 -1.48 -3.26 1.41
N VAL A 29 -0.88 -3.22 2.59
CA VAL A 29 -0.08 -2.09 3.08
C VAL A 29 1.36 -2.54 3.32
N LYS A 30 2.32 -1.92 2.63
CA LYS A 30 3.75 -2.23 2.81
C LYS A 30 4.56 -0.96 3.00
N ASN A 31 5.08 -0.79 4.21
CA ASN A 31 5.86 0.38 4.61
C ASN A 31 7.30 0.02 5.00
N THR A 32 7.89 -0.94 4.29
CA THR A 32 9.26 -1.40 4.48
C THR A 32 10.20 -0.81 3.42
N LEU A 33 11.51 -0.92 3.66
CA LEU A 33 12.53 -0.51 2.70
C LEU A 33 12.67 -1.47 1.52
N GLY A 34 12.50 -2.76 1.78
CA GLY A 34 12.51 -3.79 0.76
C GLY A 34 11.31 -3.67 -0.18
N SER A 35 11.56 -3.98 -1.46
CA SER A 35 10.50 -4.22 -2.43
C SER A 35 9.68 -5.43 -1.99
N MET A 36 8.39 -5.42 -2.33
CA MET A 36 7.56 -6.61 -2.21
C MET A 36 7.99 -7.64 -3.25
N ASP A 37 7.97 -8.92 -2.88
CA ASP A 37 8.27 -10.01 -3.79
C ASP A 37 7.22 -10.02 -4.94
N PRO A 38 7.62 -10.11 -6.23
CA PRO A 38 6.71 -10.39 -7.34
C PRO A 38 5.65 -11.44 -7.02
N GLU A 39 6.06 -12.57 -6.43
CA GLU A 39 5.17 -13.69 -6.14
C GLU A 39 4.11 -13.30 -5.09
N GLU A 40 4.51 -12.53 -4.06
CA GLU A 40 3.57 -12.03 -3.04
C GLU A 40 2.49 -11.15 -3.71
N ILE A 41 2.86 -10.31 -4.67
CA ILE A 41 1.93 -9.42 -5.39
C ILE A 41 0.93 -10.23 -6.21
N ASP A 42 1.42 -11.20 -6.98
CA ASP A 42 0.58 -12.04 -7.83
C ASP A 42 -0.41 -12.84 -6.96
N ILE A 43 0.06 -13.40 -5.84
CA ILE A 43 -0.81 -14.06 -4.86
C ILE A 43 -1.88 -13.11 -4.32
N LYS A 44 -1.55 -11.86 -3.93
CA LYS A 44 -2.57 -10.91 -3.44
C LYS A 44 -3.58 -10.53 -4.53
N ILE A 45 -3.15 -10.41 -5.78
CA ILE A 45 -4.04 -10.18 -6.92
C ILE A 45 -4.98 -11.37 -7.13
N ASP A 46 -4.46 -12.60 -7.05
CA ASP A 46 -5.25 -13.82 -7.20
C ASP A 46 -6.27 -13.99 -6.08
N ILE A 47 -5.90 -13.65 -4.84
CA ILE A 47 -6.86 -13.58 -3.71
C ILE A 47 -8.00 -12.61 -4.05
N CYS A 48 -7.68 -11.41 -4.54
CA CYS A 48 -8.70 -10.42 -4.91
C CYS A 48 -9.61 -10.95 -6.03
N ARG A 49 -9.03 -11.57 -7.06
CA ARG A 49 -9.77 -12.19 -8.17
C ARG A 49 -10.72 -13.29 -7.67
N TYR A 50 -10.23 -14.18 -6.81
CA TYR A 50 -11.02 -15.28 -6.23
C TYR A 50 -12.21 -14.76 -5.40
N LEU A 51 -11.97 -13.72 -4.60
CA LEU A 51 -12.99 -13.07 -3.77
C LEU A 51 -13.94 -12.16 -4.57
N GLY A 52 -13.63 -11.86 -5.84
CA GLY A 52 -14.42 -10.94 -6.66
C GLY A 52 -14.30 -9.47 -6.21
N ILE A 53 -13.15 -9.08 -5.67
CA ILE A 53 -12.87 -7.73 -5.19
C ILE A 53 -11.68 -7.12 -5.94
N VAL A 54 -11.54 -5.79 -5.86
CA VAL A 54 -10.53 -5.04 -6.62
C VAL A 54 -9.27 -4.82 -5.78
N PRO A 55 -8.06 -5.12 -6.29
CA PRO A 55 -6.83 -4.98 -5.52
C PRO A 55 -6.41 -3.51 -5.33
N VAL A 56 -6.00 -3.17 -4.11
CA VAL A 56 -5.45 -1.86 -3.74
C VAL A 56 -4.15 -2.06 -2.97
N PHE A 57 -3.06 -1.46 -3.45
CA PHE A 57 -1.75 -1.56 -2.81
C PHE A 57 -1.30 -0.19 -2.29
N ALA A 58 -1.11 -0.05 -0.99
CA ALA A 58 -0.53 1.14 -0.37
C ALA A 58 0.92 0.87 0.06
N VAL A 59 1.87 1.15 -0.83
CA VAL A 59 3.25 0.65 -0.69
C VAL A 59 4.31 1.72 -0.90
N ARG A 60 5.43 1.61 -0.17
CA ARG A 60 6.51 2.60 -0.16
C ARG A 60 7.31 2.69 -1.47
N TRP A 61 7.41 1.60 -2.22
CA TRP A 61 8.10 1.61 -3.50
C TRP A 61 7.77 0.35 -4.26
N ASN A 62 7.01 0.47 -5.36
CA ASN A 62 6.91 -0.64 -6.30
C ASN A 62 6.53 -0.23 -7.72
N LYS A 63 7.43 0.47 -8.42
CA LYS A 63 7.15 0.99 -9.77
C LYS A 63 6.92 -0.12 -10.81
N GLN A 64 7.45 -1.32 -10.59
CA GLN A 64 7.36 -2.41 -11.58
C GLN A 64 5.96 -3.03 -11.66
N TYR A 65 5.12 -2.87 -10.62
CA TYR A 65 3.82 -3.56 -10.53
C TYR A 65 2.61 -2.63 -10.60
N ILE A 66 2.84 -1.31 -10.76
CA ILE A 66 1.77 -0.33 -11.01
C ILE A 66 0.90 -0.79 -12.17
N ASP A 67 1.56 -1.22 -13.26
CA ASP A 67 0.87 -1.63 -14.46
C ASP A 67 0.13 -2.96 -14.29
N CYS A 68 0.67 -3.89 -13.50
CA CYS A 68 0.00 -5.15 -13.20
C CYS A 68 -1.31 -4.90 -12.42
N VAL A 69 -1.23 -4.13 -11.33
CA VAL A 69 -2.40 -3.77 -10.52
C VAL A 69 -3.42 -2.98 -11.34
N ARG A 70 -2.96 -2.01 -12.15
CA ARG A 70 -3.82 -1.19 -13.02
C ARG A 70 -4.53 -2.03 -14.08
N LYS A 71 -3.87 -3.01 -14.70
CA LYS A 71 -4.48 -3.92 -15.69
C LYS A 71 -5.61 -4.77 -15.10
N GLN A 72 -5.60 -5.01 -13.80
CA GLN A 72 -6.69 -5.70 -13.08
C GLN A 72 -7.79 -4.74 -12.60
N GLY A 73 -7.79 -3.48 -13.06
CA GLY A 73 -8.71 -2.43 -12.61
C GLY A 73 -8.41 -1.92 -11.20
N GLY A 74 -7.28 -2.32 -10.60
CA GLY A 74 -6.88 -1.97 -9.25
C GLY A 74 -6.29 -0.57 -9.10
N PHE A 75 -5.93 -0.24 -7.86
CA PHE A 75 -5.30 1.02 -7.51
C PHE A 75 -3.99 0.81 -6.78
N SER A 76 -3.03 1.71 -6.99
CA SER A 76 -1.76 1.66 -6.26
C SER A 76 -1.39 3.05 -5.73
N TRP A 77 -1.22 3.10 -4.42
CA TRP A 77 -0.84 4.27 -3.66
C TRP A 77 0.64 4.19 -3.31
N PHE A 78 1.45 4.92 -4.07
CA PHE A 78 2.91 4.95 -3.86
C PHE A 78 3.33 6.16 -3.06
N PHE A 79 4.14 5.94 -2.03
CA PHE A 79 4.73 7.00 -1.24
C PHE A 79 6.22 6.72 -1.02
N LYS A 80 7.11 7.63 -1.40
CA LYS A 80 8.56 7.38 -1.30
C LYS A 80 9.08 7.31 0.13
N THR A 81 8.27 7.73 1.10
CA THR A 81 8.69 8.03 2.48
C THR A 81 8.24 6.93 3.43
N GLN A 82 9.13 6.41 4.28
CA GLN A 82 8.71 5.47 5.33
C GLN A 82 7.96 6.22 6.44
N ILE A 83 6.79 5.72 6.80
CA ILE A 83 5.90 6.35 7.78
C ILE A 83 6.05 5.67 9.13
N PHE A 84 6.31 6.44 10.18
CA PHE A 84 6.40 5.95 11.55
C PHE A 84 5.18 6.38 12.38
N PRO A 85 4.84 5.63 13.45
CA PRO A 85 3.77 5.99 14.37
C PRO A 85 3.99 7.36 15.05
N LEU A 86 2.89 7.95 15.53
CA LEU A 86 2.91 9.18 16.33
C LEU A 86 3.76 9.00 17.60
N GLY A 87 4.39 10.08 18.07
CA GLY A 87 5.24 10.06 19.28
C GLY A 87 6.69 9.65 19.04
N GLN A 88 7.05 9.35 17.79
CA GLN A 88 8.41 8.96 17.40
C GLN A 88 9.18 10.09 16.69
N GLU A 89 8.68 11.34 16.73
CA GLU A 89 9.20 12.48 15.96
C GLU A 89 10.68 12.72 16.25
N LYS A 90 11.08 12.68 17.53
CA LYS A 90 12.47 12.85 17.95
C LYS A 90 13.38 11.74 17.38
N LEU A 91 12.95 10.48 17.46
CA LEU A 91 13.70 9.34 16.94
C LEU A 91 13.80 9.40 15.41
N VAL A 92 12.70 9.70 14.71
CA VAL A 92 12.66 9.84 13.26
C VAL A 92 13.54 10.99 12.78
N GLY A 93 13.57 12.11 13.50
CA GLY A 93 14.49 13.22 13.23
C GLY A 93 15.96 12.79 13.36
N GLN A 94 16.31 12.03 14.40
CA GLN A 94 17.65 11.48 14.56
C GLN A 94 18.00 10.48 13.44
N LEU A 95 17.06 9.62 13.07
CA LEU A 95 17.22 8.62 12.02
C LEU A 95 17.45 9.29 10.66
N PHE A 96 16.64 10.31 10.35
CA PHE A 96 16.80 11.14 9.16
C PHE A 96 18.18 11.78 9.12
N THR A 97 18.60 12.45 10.19
CA THR A 97 19.90 13.12 10.27
C THR A 97 21.05 12.14 10.12
N ARG A 98 21.04 11.02 10.86
CA ARG A 98 22.13 10.03 10.84
C ARG A 98 22.24 9.31 9.50
N LEU A 99 21.13 8.91 8.88
CA LEU A 99 21.14 8.17 7.63
C LEU A 99 21.29 9.07 6.39
N SER A 100 21.06 10.38 6.54
CA SER A 100 21.25 11.37 5.47
C SER A 100 22.53 12.19 5.61
N ALA A 101 23.25 12.08 6.73
CA ALA A 101 24.54 12.75 6.92
C ALA A 101 25.62 12.02 6.10
N GLY A 102 26.19 12.72 5.12
CA GLY A 102 27.28 12.20 4.28
C GLY A 102 26.84 11.48 3.00
N SER A 103 25.54 11.36 2.72
CA SER A 103 25.01 10.76 1.50
C SER A 103 24.27 11.80 0.63
N GLN A 104 24.36 11.66 -0.70
CA GLN A 104 23.51 12.46 -1.62
C GLN A 104 22.04 12.01 -1.58
N LEU A 105 21.77 10.79 -1.10
CA LEU A 105 20.44 10.23 -0.92
C LEU A 105 19.93 10.45 0.52
N LYS A 106 19.10 11.46 0.69
CA LYS A 106 18.33 11.65 1.93
C LYS A 106 17.39 10.48 2.15
N PHE A 107 17.46 9.83 3.31
CA PHE A 107 16.59 8.71 3.64
C PHE A 107 15.19 9.23 4.02
N PRO A 108 14.15 9.02 3.19
CA PRO A 108 12.88 9.71 3.37
C PRO A 108 12.07 8.99 4.44
N VAL A 109 12.08 9.55 5.67
CA VAL A 109 11.27 9.09 6.82
C VAL A 109 10.41 10.22 7.35
N THR A 110 9.27 9.87 7.94
CA THR A 110 8.31 10.86 8.48
C THR A 110 7.43 10.23 9.53
N VAL A 111 6.82 11.05 10.38
CA VAL A 111 5.71 10.68 11.25
C VAL A 111 4.45 11.31 10.67
N ARG A 112 3.38 10.53 10.51
CA ARG A 112 2.07 11.05 10.08
C ARG A 112 0.95 10.09 10.46
N ASN A 113 -0.23 10.66 10.68
CA ASN A 113 -1.48 9.93 10.93
C ASN A 113 -2.42 9.89 9.72
N SER A 114 -2.06 10.57 8.63
CA SER A 114 -2.91 10.72 7.45
C SER A 114 -2.09 10.60 6.17
N LEU A 115 -2.74 10.12 5.11
CA LEU A 115 -2.16 10.08 3.77
C LEU A 115 -2.22 11.48 3.14
N PRO A 116 -1.31 11.85 2.22
CA PRO A 116 -1.34 13.15 1.57
C PRO A 116 -2.67 13.42 0.84
N GLU A 117 -3.25 14.61 1.02
CA GLU A 117 -4.56 14.96 0.44
C GLU A 117 -4.64 14.73 -1.07
N LYS A 118 -3.58 15.09 -1.81
CA LYS A 118 -3.55 14.94 -3.27
C LYS A 118 -3.79 13.49 -3.67
N THR A 119 -3.20 12.55 -2.95
CA THR A 119 -3.35 11.13 -3.23
C THR A 119 -4.72 10.59 -2.79
N VAL A 120 -5.28 11.11 -1.69
CA VAL A 120 -6.66 10.81 -1.27
C VAL A 120 -7.65 11.24 -2.35
N LYS A 121 -7.52 12.47 -2.87
CA LYS A 121 -8.38 12.99 -3.95
C LYS A 121 -8.31 12.15 -5.23
N VAL A 122 -7.15 11.55 -5.53
CA VAL A 122 -7.00 10.65 -6.69
C VAL A 122 -7.74 9.34 -6.44
N PHE A 123 -7.59 8.75 -5.26
CA PHE A 123 -8.32 7.55 -4.87
C PHE A 123 -9.84 7.77 -4.86
N ASP A 124 -10.30 8.90 -4.32
CA ASP A 124 -11.71 9.29 -4.29
C ASP A 124 -12.31 9.42 -5.69
N ARG A 125 -11.53 9.87 -6.68
CA ARG A 125 -11.97 9.91 -8.07
C ARG A 125 -12.00 8.53 -8.72
N TRP A 126 -11.04 7.66 -8.39
CA TRP A 126 -10.98 6.31 -8.94
C TRP A 126 -12.12 5.43 -8.41
N VAL A 127 -12.50 5.58 -7.15
CA VAL A 127 -13.57 4.80 -6.51
C VAL A 127 -14.99 5.31 -6.83
N ARG A 128 -15.12 6.44 -7.52
CA ARG A 128 -16.41 7.02 -7.89
C ARG A 128 -17.07 6.19 -8.97
#